data_AF-A0A6B3HQ12-F1
#
_entry.id   AF-A0A6B3HQ12-F1
#
_cell.length_a   1.000
_cell.length_b   1.000
_cell.length_c   1.000
_cell.angle_alpha   90.00
_cell.angle_beta   90.00
_cell.angle_gamma   90.00
#
_symmetry.space_group_name_H-M   'P 1'
#
loop_
_entity.id
_entity.type
_entity.pdbx_description
1 polymer ?
#
loop_
_entity_poly.entity_id
_entity_poly.type
_entity_poly.pdbx_seq_one_letter_code
_entity_poly.pdbx_strand_id
1 'polypeptide(L)'
;MRIRATVAAVTGALALSALAVPAAQADDRRTSDGGYTFSVPTEASKGAKARSAAAAQQQGDTKVLSVVANGGKPLAVGTKSKQKFSIAITATDDSGIADASTIIWIGESLEDDEDVFYFEQNESRASCKVVKANTSTCTLSVTFDPKEMINTDAANWRIGAAVFANDGDYTVNDSAAKARVQRFSKLTVNASPEPVKKGKTLTVTGKLTRANW
;
A
#
# COMPACT_ATOMS: atom_id res chain seq x y z
N MET A 1 24.86 -38.79 -33.12
CA MET A 1 24.72 -37.82 -32.01
C MET A 1 25.15 -38.49 -30.71
N ARG A 2 26.20 -38.00 -30.05
CA ARG A 2 26.59 -38.40 -28.69
C ARG A 2 26.84 -37.11 -27.92
N ILE A 3 25.94 -36.79 -26.99
CA ILE A 3 26.04 -35.61 -26.13
C ILE A 3 26.78 -36.08 -24.87
N ARG A 4 27.98 -35.55 -24.63
CA ARG A 4 28.68 -35.71 -23.35
C ARG A 4 28.36 -34.49 -22.49
N ALA A 5 27.67 -34.71 -21.38
CA ALA A 5 27.47 -33.72 -20.34
C ALA A 5 28.46 -34.00 -19.20
N THR A 6 29.34 -33.05 -18.92
CA THR A 6 30.21 -33.07 -17.74
C THR A 6 29.69 -32.06 -16.74
N VAL A 7 29.18 -32.55 -15.61
CA VAL A 7 28.79 -31.73 -14.45
C VAL A 7 29.96 -31.76 -13.47
N ALA A 8 30.55 -30.60 -13.19
CA ALA A 8 31.52 -30.44 -12.11
C ALA A 8 30.77 -29.88 -10.89
N ALA A 9 30.62 -30.70 -9.85
CA ALA A 9 30.16 -30.24 -8.55
C ALA A 9 31.39 -29.74 -7.76
N VAL A 10 31.45 -28.44 -7.49
CA VAL A 10 32.46 -27.86 -6.59
C VAL A 10 31.87 -27.88 -5.18
N THR A 11 32.36 -28.79 -4.35
CA THR A 11 32.17 -28.77 -2.89
C THR A 11 33.02 -27.66 -2.29
N GLY A 12 32.39 -26.52 -2.00
CA GLY A 12 32.99 -25.41 -1.26
C GLY A 12 32.89 -25.62 0.24
N ALA A 13 34.00 -25.37 0.93
CA ALA A 13 34.19 -25.53 2.37
C ALA A 13 33.25 -24.65 3.23
N LEU A 14 32.78 -25.22 4.34
CA LEU A 14 32.08 -24.52 5.42
C LEU A 14 33.04 -23.54 6.12
N ALA A 15 32.99 -22.26 5.75
CA ALA A 15 33.57 -21.19 6.54
C ALA A 15 32.57 -20.78 7.64
N LEU A 16 32.94 -21.02 8.91
CA LEU A 16 32.25 -20.49 10.08
C LEU A 16 32.19 -18.96 9.98
N SER A 17 31.04 -18.42 9.56
CA SER A 17 30.78 -17.00 9.58
C SER A 17 30.14 -16.67 10.93
N ALA A 18 30.85 -15.91 11.76
CA ALA A 18 30.31 -15.37 13.00
C ALA A 18 29.05 -14.56 12.67
N LEU A 19 27.91 -14.99 13.21
CA LEU A 19 26.65 -14.25 13.19
C LEU A 19 26.83 -13.00 14.05
N ALA A 20 27.17 -11.88 13.42
CA ALA A 20 26.89 -10.58 13.98
C ALA A 20 25.37 -10.45 14.07
N VAL A 21 24.84 -10.53 15.29
CA VAL A 21 23.44 -10.18 15.60
C VAL A 21 23.22 -8.76 15.08
N PRO A 22 22.26 -8.52 14.18
CA PRO A 22 21.88 -7.14 13.89
C PRO A 22 21.31 -6.57 15.17
N ALA A 23 22.00 -5.59 15.75
CA ALA A 23 21.39 -4.71 16.74
C ALA A 23 20.13 -4.12 16.08
N ALA A 24 18.97 -4.43 16.65
CA ALA A 24 17.75 -3.69 16.38
C ALA A 24 18.02 -2.27 16.89
N GLN A 25 18.46 -1.40 15.99
CA GLN A 25 18.37 0.04 16.20
C GLN A 25 16.87 0.33 16.24
N ALA A 26 16.37 0.84 17.37
CA ALA A 26 15.05 1.41 17.42
C ALA A 26 15.05 2.60 16.44
N ASP A 27 14.33 2.43 15.32
CA ASP A 27 14.20 3.42 14.25
C ASP A 27 13.64 4.73 14.83
N ASP A 28 14.10 5.85 14.28
CA ASP A 28 13.65 7.20 14.62
C ASP A 28 12.12 7.28 14.63
N ARG A 29 11.54 7.52 15.82
CA ARG A 29 10.09 7.69 16.00
C ARG A 29 9.63 8.90 15.17
N ARG A 30 8.75 8.65 14.19
CA ARG A 30 7.95 9.70 13.54
C ARG A 30 6.79 10.01 14.47
N THR A 31 6.82 11.18 15.08
CA THR A 31 5.68 11.69 15.85
C THR A 31 4.53 11.99 14.88
N SER A 32 3.36 11.41 15.11
CA SER A 32 2.12 11.84 14.49
C SER A 32 1.63 13.10 15.20
N ASP A 33 1.25 14.13 14.45
CA ASP A 33 0.75 15.40 14.97
C ASP A 33 -0.77 15.32 15.22
N GLY A 34 -1.25 14.36 16.01
CA GLY A 34 -2.63 14.34 16.51
C GLY A 34 -3.73 13.97 15.52
N GLY A 35 -4.51 12.94 15.87
CA GLY A 35 -5.92 12.75 15.52
C GLY A 35 -6.30 12.75 14.03
N TYR A 36 -6.41 11.57 13.43
CA TYR A 36 -7.00 11.41 12.10
C TYR A 36 -8.52 11.67 12.07
N THR A 37 -8.99 12.32 11.00
CA THR A 37 -10.43 12.43 10.69
C THR A 37 -10.70 12.07 9.23
N PHE A 38 -11.71 11.23 8.97
CA PHE A 38 -12.21 11.06 7.61
C PHE A 38 -12.80 12.39 7.14
N SER A 39 -12.40 12.85 5.94
CA SER A 39 -13.05 13.99 5.30
C SER A 39 -14.52 13.65 5.03
N VAL A 40 -15.46 14.39 5.63
CA VAL A 40 -16.91 14.24 5.40
C VAL A 40 -17.41 15.46 4.62
N PRO A 41 -18.15 15.29 3.52
CA PRO A 41 -18.70 16.44 2.82
C PRO A 41 -19.90 17.07 3.53
N THR A 42 -19.94 18.40 3.53
CA THR A 42 -20.97 19.22 4.20
C THR A 42 -22.40 18.99 3.72
N GLU A 43 -22.63 18.45 2.52
CA GLU A 43 -23.99 18.16 2.04
C GLU A 43 -24.52 16.77 2.43
N ALA A 44 -23.64 15.79 2.63
CA ALA A 44 -23.99 14.50 3.25
C ALA A 44 -24.21 14.64 4.78
N SER A 45 -23.94 15.84 5.33
CA SER A 45 -23.86 16.11 6.78
C SER A 45 -25.16 16.56 7.44
N LYS A 46 -26.34 16.34 6.83
CA LYS A 46 -27.62 16.45 7.56
C LYS A 46 -27.76 15.30 8.59
N GLY A 47 -26.82 15.22 9.54
CA GLY A 47 -26.71 14.19 10.59
C GLY A 47 -25.27 13.76 10.89
N ALA A 48 -24.37 13.78 9.90
CA ALA A 48 -22.99 13.33 10.05
C ALA A 48 -22.05 14.47 10.48
N LYS A 49 -21.83 14.61 11.80
CA LYS A 49 -20.70 15.42 12.31
C LYS A 49 -19.38 14.83 11.76
N ALA A 50 -18.38 15.66 11.48
CA ALA A 50 -17.00 15.20 11.37
C ALA A 50 -16.63 14.49 12.68
N ARG A 51 -16.54 13.16 12.65
CA ARG A 51 -16.32 12.32 13.83
C ARG A 51 -14.88 11.84 13.79
N SER A 52 -14.17 12.09 14.89
CA SER A 52 -12.87 11.48 15.17
C SER A 52 -12.98 9.96 15.10
N ALA A 53 -11.92 9.32 14.64
CA ALA A 53 -11.79 7.87 14.58
C ALA A 53 -12.23 7.24 15.92
N ALA A 54 -13.25 6.40 15.85
CA ALA A 54 -13.60 5.45 16.88
C ALA A 54 -14.08 4.20 16.14
N ALA A 55 -13.80 3.03 16.72
CA ALA A 55 -14.11 1.69 16.23
C ALA A 55 -15.33 1.58 15.29
N ALA A 56 -15.26 0.67 14.31
CA ALA A 56 -16.23 0.48 13.22
C ALA A 56 -17.63 1.05 13.52
N GLN A 57 -17.94 2.20 12.94
CA GLN A 57 -19.19 2.92 13.17
C GLN A 57 -20.11 2.66 12.00
N GLN A 58 -21.39 2.41 12.27
CA GLN A 58 -22.39 2.22 11.22
C GLN A 58 -23.70 2.87 11.63
N GLN A 59 -24.33 3.53 10.67
CA GLN A 59 -25.70 3.96 10.73
C GLN A 59 -26.42 3.41 9.49
N GLY A 60 -27.53 2.73 9.76
CA GLY A 60 -28.39 2.14 8.74
C GLY A 60 -27.73 1.06 7.88
N ASP A 61 -28.06 0.98 6.59
CA ASP A 61 -27.83 -0.22 5.78
C ASP A 61 -26.58 -0.20 4.87
N THR A 62 -25.87 0.94 4.85
CA THR A 62 -24.62 1.12 4.11
C THR A 62 -23.57 0.09 4.48
N LYS A 63 -22.99 -0.58 3.48
CA LYS A 63 -21.94 -1.60 3.65
C LYS A 63 -20.78 -1.42 2.68
N VAL A 64 -19.56 -1.53 3.20
CA VAL A 64 -18.35 -1.69 2.39
C VAL A 64 -18.25 -3.15 1.95
N LEU A 65 -18.20 -3.38 0.64
CA LEU A 65 -18.09 -4.71 0.05
C LEU A 65 -16.63 -5.10 -0.23
N SER A 66 -15.82 -4.14 -0.70
CA SER A 66 -14.39 -4.38 -0.94
C SER A 66 -13.59 -3.09 -0.97
N VAL A 67 -12.34 -3.16 -0.54
CA VAL A 67 -11.37 -2.07 -0.69
C VAL A 67 -10.11 -2.63 -1.37
N VAL A 68 -9.72 -2.00 -2.48
CA VAL A 68 -8.61 -2.47 -3.32
C VAL A 68 -7.65 -1.31 -3.60
N ALA A 69 -6.43 -1.38 -3.05
CA ALA A 69 -5.37 -0.45 -3.42
C ALA A 69 -4.62 -0.94 -4.67
N ASN A 70 -4.29 -0.02 -5.58
CA ASN A 70 -3.45 -0.25 -6.76
C ASN A 70 -3.86 -1.49 -7.59
N GLY A 71 -5.17 -1.74 -7.71
CA GLY A 71 -5.70 -2.92 -8.42
C GLY A 71 -5.26 -4.25 -7.82
N GLY A 72 -4.97 -4.30 -6.52
CA GLY A 72 -4.52 -5.49 -5.79
C GLY A 72 -3.02 -5.75 -5.88
N LYS A 73 -2.27 -4.91 -6.59
CA LYS A 73 -0.81 -5.02 -6.69
C LYS A 73 -0.14 -4.38 -5.46
N PRO A 74 1.04 -4.86 -5.05
CA PRO A 74 1.82 -4.17 -4.04
C PRO A 74 2.10 -2.70 -4.40
N LEU A 75 2.21 -1.86 -3.37
CA LEU A 75 2.55 -0.45 -3.47
C LEU A 75 4.07 -0.33 -3.49
N ALA A 76 4.64 -0.39 -4.70
CA ALA A 76 6.09 -0.31 -4.88
C ALA A 76 6.56 1.16 -4.86
N VAL A 77 7.26 1.54 -3.79
CA VAL A 77 7.71 2.92 -3.56
C VAL A 77 9.22 3.04 -3.83
N GLY A 78 9.62 4.03 -4.62
CA GLY A 78 11.01 4.34 -4.97
C GLY A 78 11.61 5.37 -4.01
N THR A 79 12.79 5.93 -4.29
CA THR A 79 13.47 6.87 -3.36
C THR A 79 13.46 8.34 -3.78
N LYS A 80 12.97 8.66 -4.99
CA LYS A 80 13.20 10.00 -5.59
C LYS A 80 11.94 10.85 -5.72
N SER A 81 10.90 10.28 -6.33
CA SER A 81 9.66 10.97 -6.63
C SER A 81 8.55 10.42 -5.76
N LYS A 82 7.58 11.26 -5.38
CA LYS A 82 6.33 10.84 -4.78
C LYS A 82 5.61 9.80 -5.65
N GLN A 83 5.00 8.78 -5.04
CA GLN A 83 4.24 7.74 -5.74
C GLN A 83 2.76 7.88 -5.41
N LYS A 84 1.97 8.08 -6.46
CA LYS A 84 0.52 8.12 -6.36
C LYS A 84 -0.06 6.72 -6.60
N PHE A 85 -0.90 6.25 -5.69
CA PHE A 85 -1.64 4.99 -5.83
C PHE A 85 -3.14 5.24 -5.74
N SER A 86 -3.93 4.47 -6.49
CA SER A 86 -5.39 4.50 -6.39
C SER A 86 -5.89 3.59 -5.26
N ILE A 87 -6.98 3.99 -4.63
CA ILE A 87 -7.78 3.16 -3.73
C ILE A 87 -9.20 3.13 -4.27
N ALA A 88 -9.72 1.93 -4.53
CA ALA A 88 -11.09 1.71 -4.97
C ALA A 88 -11.89 1.09 -3.83
N ILE A 89 -12.94 1.77 -3.39
CA ILE A 89 -13.88 1.32 -2.36
C ILE A 89 -15.19 0.99 -3.06
N THR A 90 -15.61 -0.27 -3.00
CA THR A 90 -16.93 -0.70 -3.49
C THR A 90 -17.85 -0.86 -2.30
N ALA A 91 -19.01 -0.21 -2.37
CA ALA A 91 -19.99 -0.20 -1.29
C ALA A 91 -21.42 -0.21 -1.84
N THR A 92 -22.36 -0.58 -0.98
CA THR A 92 -23.77 -0.69 -1.30
C THR A 92 -24.63 -0.05 -0.23
N ASP A 93 -25.73 0.54 -0.67
CA ASP A 93 -26.76 1.18 0.15
C ASP A 93 -28.00 1.36 -0.73
N ASP A 94 -29.21 1.14 -0.22
CA ASP A 94 -30.44 1.19 -1.06
C ASP A 94 -30.70 2.57 -1.71
N SER A 95 -30.26 3.66 -1.07
CA SER A 95 -30.31 5.03 -1.59
C SER A 95 -29.14 5.36 -2.55
N GLY A 96 -28.14 4.48 -2.60
CA GLY A 96 -26.90 4.65 -3.35
C GLY A 96 -25.83 5.44 -2.59
N ILE A 97 -24.59 5.37 -3.09
CA ILE A 97 -23.44 5.97 -2.42
C ILE A 97 -23.22 7.42 -2.88
N ALA A 98 -23.18 8.33 -1.92
CA ALA A 98 -22.91 9.75 -2.12
C ALA A 98 -21.41 10.06 -2.18
N ASP A 99 -20.63 9.48 -1.26
CA ASP A 99 -19.20 9.73 -1.17
C ASP A 99 -18.45 8.61 -0.43
N ALA A 100 -17.12 8.64 -0.52
CA ALA A 100 -16.25 7.80 0.28
C ALA A 100 -14.97 8.55 0.66
N SER A 101 -14.36 8.13 1.76
CA SER A 101 -13.07 8.63 2.24
C SER A 101 -12.18 7.47 2.69
N THR A 102 -10.86 7.68 2.63
CA THR A 102 -9.85 6.66 2.91
C THR A 102 -8.60 7.23 3.58
N ILE A 103 -7.92 6.35 4.28
CA ILE A 103 -6.58 6.53 4.83
C ILE A 103 -5.83 5.22 4.66
N ILE A 104 -4.53 5.29 4.44
CA ILE A 104 -3.64 4.12 4.49
C ILE A 104 -2.61 4.32 5.58
N TRP A 105 -2.46 3.34 6.46
CA TRP A 105 -1.67 3.51 7.68
C TRP A 105 -0.96 2.23 8.13
N ILE A 106 0.04 2.41 8.99
CA ILE A 106 0.77 1.37 9.73
C ILE A 106 0.84 1.80 11.20
N GLY A 107 0.82 0.81 12.10
CA GLY A 107 0.75 1.03 13.55
C GLY A 107 -0.19 0.04 14.23
N GLU A 108 -0.30 0.13 15.56
CA GLU A 108 -1.24 -0.69 16.34
C GLU A 108 -2.67 -0.15 16.27
N SER A 109 -2.83 1.17 16.43
CA SER A 109 -4.10 1.89 16.39
C SER A 109 -3.93 3.23 15.68
N LEU A 110 -5.00 3.76 15.08
CA LEU A 110 -5.05 5.16 14.60
C LEU A 110 -5.22 6.17 15.74
N GLU A 111 -5.60 5.69 16.93
CA GLU A 111 -5.80 6.52 18.13
C GLU A 111 -4.52 6.66 18.96
N ASP A 112 -3.50 5.85 18.66
CA ASP A 112 -2.20 5.87 19.34
C ASP A 112 -1.21 6.70 18.52
N ASP A 113 -0.94 7.91 19.01
CA ASP A 113 -0.14 8.92 18.30
C ASP A 113 1.37 8.61 18.32
N GLU A 114 1.84 7.67 19.16
CA GLU A 114 3.28 7.40 19.31
C GLU A 114 3.83 6.49 18.20
N ASP A 115 3.02 5.59 17.65
CA ASP A 115 3.47 4.53 16.73
C ASP A 115 2.63 4.43 15.44
N VAL A 116 1.82 5.44 15.13
CA VAL A 116 1.04 5.51 13.89
C VAL A 116 1.78 6.32 12.82
N PHE A 117 1.79 5.79 11.59
CA PHE A 117 2.20 6.53 10.41
C PHE A 117 1.21 6.30 9.28
N TYR A 118 0.83 7.37 8.57
CA TYR A 118 -0.24 7.30 7.59
C TYR A 118 -0.07 8.27 6.42
N PHE A 119 -0.78 7.98 5.33
CA PHE A 119 -1.03 8.90 4.23
C PHE A 119 -2.53 9.05 4.02
N GLU A 120 -2.97 10.30 3.88
CA GLU A 120 -4.36 10.63 3.61
C GLU A 120 -4.66 10.62 2.10
N GLN A 121 -5.96 10.63 1.78
CA GLN A 121 -6.42 10.85 0.43
C GLN A 121 -6.02 12.22 -0.11
N ASN A 122 -5.74 12.32 -1.41
CA ASN A 122 -5.40 13.58 -2.06
C ASN A 122 -6.64 14.43 -2.37
N GLU A 123 -7.78 13.78 -2.63
CA GLU A 123 -9.02 14.43 -3.05
C GLU A 123 -9.94 14.73 -1.85
N SER A 124 -10.68 15.84 -1.90
CA SER A 124 -11.70 16.17 -0.88
C SER A 124 -12.98 15.34 -1.00
N ARG A 125 -13.21 14.72 -2.16
CA ARG A 125 -14.35 13.83 -2.47
C ARG A 125 -13.92 12.70 -3.38
N ALA A 126 -14.50 11.52 -3.21
CA ALA A 126 -14.24 10.39 -4.09
C ALA A 126 -14.94 10.53 -5.45
N SER A 127 -14.36 9.89 -6.47
CA SER A 127 -15.07 9.67 -7.74
C SER A 127 -15.90 8.39 -7.65
N CYS A 128 -17.17 8.51 -7.27
CA CYS A 128 -18.11 7.39 -7.16
C CYS A 128 -18.84 7.12 -8.47
N LYS A 129 -18.79 5.86 -8.93
CA LYS A 129 -19.50 5.39 -10.11
C LYS A 129 -20.37 4.19 -9.74
N VAL A 130 -21.65 4.24 -10.11
CA VAL A 130 -22.57 3.10 -9.96
C VAL A 130 -22.06 1.95 -10.81
N VAL A 131 -21.84 0.80 -10.18
CA VAL A 131 -21.43 -0.44 -10.87
C VAL A 131 -22.60 -1.39 -11.09
N LYS A 132 -23.57 -1.39 -10.18
CA LYS A 132 -24.80 -2.19 -10.29
C LYS A 132 -25.84 -1.73 -9.29
N ALA A 133 -27.04 -1.39 -9.75
CA ALA A 133 -28.18 -1.03 -8.90
C ALA A 133 -27.77 -0.03 -7.80
N ASN A 134 -27.77 -0.49 -6.55
CA ASN A 134 -27.51 0.27 -5.34
C ASN A 134 -26.04 0.18 -4.87
N THR A 135 -25.16 -0.38 -5.71
CA THR A 135 -23.73 -0.54 -5.48
C THR A 135 -22.92 0.43 -6.35
N SER A 136 -22.00 1.16 -5.72
CA SER A 136 -21.05 2.05 -6.37
C SER A 136 -19.61 1.68 -6.03
N THR A 137 -18.70 1.99 -6.95
CA THR A 137 -17.26 2.01 -6.68
C THR A 137 -16.75 3.44 -6.68
N CYS A 138 -16.22 3.85 -5.54
CA CYS A 138 -15.62 5.15 -5.28
C CYS A 138 -14.11 5.06 -5.38
N THR A 139 -13.51 5.89 -6.24
CA THR A 139 -12.06 5.93 -6.44
C THR A 139 -11.46 7.17 -5.81
N LEU A 140 -10.43 6.96 -4.99
CA LEU A 140 -9.60 7.97 -4.35
C LEU A 140 -8.13 7.67 -4.68
N SER A 141 -7.24 8.55 -4.28
CA SER A 141 -5.82 8.30 -4.38
C SER A 141 -5.05 8.77 -3.16
N VAL A 142 -3.93 8.10 -2.88
CA VAL A 142 -2.99 8.42 -1.82
C VAL A 142 -1.62 8.63 -2.42
N THR A 143 -0.86 9.60 -1.90
CA THR A 143 0.49 9.90 -2.37
C THR A 143 1.51 9.60 -1.29
N PHE A 144 2.36 8.61 -1.55
CA PHE A 144 3.48 8.28 -0.67
C PHE A 144 4.65 9.21 -1.01
N ASP A 145 5.19 9.92 -0.01
CA ASP A 145 6.48 10.62 -0.13
C ASP A 145 7.60 9.72 0.42
N PRO A 146 8.52 9.21 -0.42
CA PRO A 146 9.65 8.42 0.03
C PRO A 146 10.52 9.08 1.10
N LYS A 147 10.53 10.42 1.18
CA LYS A 147 11.34 11.16 2.17
C LYS A 147 10.83 11.00 3.59
N GLU A 148 9.56 10.67 3.73
CA GLU A 148 8.92 10.48 5.03
C GLU A 148 8.97 9.02 5.46
N MET A 149 9.47 8.12 4.62
CA MET A 149 9.43 6.67 4.84
C MET A 149 10.75 6.13 5.38
N ILE A 150 10.66 5.04 6.13
CA ILE A 150 11.80 4.27 6.63
C ILE A 150 11.73 2.84 6.11
N ASN A 151 12.84 2.11 6.11
CA ASN A 151 12.89 0.79 5.49
C ASN A 151 11.94 -0.25 6.10
N THR A 152 11.60 -0.10 7.39
CA THR A 152 10.66 -0.96 8.13
C THR A 152 9.20 -0.77 7.68
N ASP A 153 8.88 0.33 6.98
CA ASP A 153 7.58 0.58 6.36
C ASP A 153 7.24 -0.38 5.20
N ALA A 154 8.20 -1.17 4.73
CA ALA A 154 8.00 -2.19 3.70
C ALA A 154 7.21 -3.41 4.23
N ALA A 155 6.00 -3.17 4.72
CA ALA A 155 5.16 -4.09 5.48
C ALA A 155 3.73 -4.18 4.90
N ASN A 156 2.84 -4.85 5.63
CA ASN A 156 1.40 -4.80 5.33
C ASN A 156 0.81 -3.59 6.04
N TRP A 157 0.26 -2.66 5.27
CA TRP A 157 -0.45 -1.48 5.75
C TRP A 157 -1.94 -1.76 5.79
N ARG A 158 -2.65 -1.10 6.69
CA ARG A 158 -4.11 -1.13 6.81
C ARG A 158 -4.70 -0.01 5.98
N ILE A 159 -5.90 -0.24 5.46
CA ILE A 159 -6.67 0.77 4.73
C ILE A 159 -7.98 1.00 5.46
N GLY A 160 -8.20 2.24 5.85
CA GLY A 160 -9.48 2.71 6.37
C GLY A 160 -10.43 3.08 5.24
N ALA A 161 -11.72 2.86 5.45
CA ALA A 161 -12.78 3.24 4.54
C ALA A 161 -13.96 3.83 5.32
N ALA A 162 -14.35 5.04 4.97
CA ALA A 162 -15.63 5.63 5.33
C ALA A 162 -16.47 5.77 4.06
N VAL A 163 -17.75 5.43 4.15
CA VAL A 163 -18.71 5.52 3.04
C VAL A 163 -19.96 6.20 3.54
N PHE A 164 -20.48 7.13 2.73
CA PHE A 164 -21.66 7.93 3.03
C PHE A 164 -22.71 7.70 1.94
N ALA A 165 -23.93 7.37 2.34
CA ALA A 165 -25.07 7.18 1.47
C ALA A 165 -25.84 8.47 1.20
N ASN A 166 -26.76 8.45 0.22
CA ASN A 166 -27.54 9.63 -0.16
C ASN A 166 -28.63 9.99 0.86
N ASP A 167 -29.08 9.04 1.67
CA ASP A 167 -30.11 9.22 2.69
C ASP A 167 -29.55 9.59 4.08
N GLY A 168 -28.23 9.67 4.21
CA GLY A 168 -27.52 10.01 5.44
C GLY A 168 -26.99 8.82 6.22
N ASP A 169 -27.20 7.59 5.74
CA ASP A 169 -26.54 6.40 6.27
C ASP A 169 -25.03 6.44 6.02
N TYR A 170 -24.27 5.76 6.88
CA TYR A 170 -22.82 5.70 6.75
C TYR A 170 -22.23 4.46 7.41
N THR A 171 -21.05 4.09 6.93
CA THR A 171 -20.20 3.11 7.60
C THR A 171 -18.75 3.58 7.59
N VAL A 172 -18.06 3.37 8.71
CA VAL A 172 -16.64 3.69 8.90
C VAL A 172 -15.95 2.44 9.42
N ASN A 173 -14.83 2.07 8.79
CA ASN A 173 -13.98 0.99 9.25
C ASN A 173 -12.52 1.35 8.99
N ASP A 174 -11.76 1.56 10.08
CA ASP A 174 -10.36 1.99 10.04
C ASP A 174 -9.40 0.93 9.49
N SER A 175 -9.82 -0.34 9.42
CA SER A 175 -9.02 -1.45 8.93
C SER A 175 -9.80 -2.35 7.97
N ALA A 176 -10.53 -1.72 7.04
CA ALA A 176 -11.37 -2.38 6.04
C ALA A 176 -10.60 -3.32 5.10
N ALA A 177 -9.33 -3.03 4.80
CA ALA A 177 -8.47 -3.90 4.01
C ALA A 177 -6.99 -3.76 4.38
N LYS A 178 -6.14 -4.51 3.68
CA LYS A 178 -4.68 -4.41 3.77
C LYS A 178 -4.06 -4.26 2.39
N ALA A 179 -2.95 -3.52 2.32
CA ALA A 179 -2.10 -3.45 1.14
C ALA A 179 -0.64 -3.71 1.50
N ARG A 180 0.08 -4.40 0.61
CA ARG A 180 1.51 -4.63 0.80
C ARG A 180 2.31 -3.45 0.25
N VAL A 181 2.98 -2.70 1.11
CA VAL A 181 3.97 -1.71 0.71
C VAL A 181 5.32 -2.41 0.50
N GLN A 182 6.00 -2.04 -0.56
CA GLN A 182 7.27 -2.63 -0.95
C GLN A 182 8.27 -1.56 -1.37
N ARG A 183 9.54 -1.81 -1.05
CA ARG A 183 10.65 -1.07 -1.63
C ARG A 183 10.77 -1.45 -3.10
N PHE A 184 10.66 -0.46 -3.98
CA PHE A 184 10.82 -0.64 -5.42
C PHE A 184 12.18 -1.30 -5.70
N SER A 185 12.18 -2.34 -6.52
CA SER A 185 13.40 -3.02 -6.92
C SER A 185 13.50 -3.12 -8.44
N LYS A 186 14.73 -3.12 -8.95
CA LYS A 186 15.03 -3.18 -10.37
C LYS A 186 16.17 -4.15 -10.60
N LEU A 187 15.95 -5.12 -11.48
CA LEU A 187 16.97 -6.00 -12.01
C LEU A 187 17.32 -5.55 -13.43
N THR A 188 18.59 -5.25 -13.68
CA THR A 188 19.10 -5.05 -15.04
C THR A 188 20.02 -6.21 -15.39
N VAL A 189 19.90 -6.74 -16.61
CA VAL A 189 20.73 -7.83 -17.11
C VAL A 189 21.35 -7.40 -18.43
N ASN A 190 22.60 -7.76 -18.64
CA ASN A 190 23.33 -7.55 -19.89
C ASN A 190 24.06 -8.83 -20.27
N ALA A 191 24.10 -9.15 -21.56
CA ALA A 191 24.86 -10.29 -22.08
C ALA A 191 25.92 -9.78 -23.07
N SER A 192 27.17 -10.18 -22.91
CA SER A 192 28.27 -9.73 -23.77
C SER A 192 29.26 -10.86 -24.08
N PRO A 193 29.96 -10.81 -25.23
CA PRO A 193 29.95 -9.75 -26.26
C PRO A 193 28.82 -9.88 -27.30
N GLU A 194 28.42 -8.76 -27.89
CA GLU A 194 27.54 -8.68 -29.07
C GLU A 194 28.36 -8.24 -30.29
N PRO A 195 28.45 -9.04 -31.39
CA PRO A 195 27.75 -10.31 -31.64
C PRO A 195 28.39 -11.53 -30.94
N VAL A 196 27.54 -12.48 -30.55
CA VAL A 196 27.98 -13.74 -29.93
C VAL A 196 28.59 -14.66 -30.99
N LYS A 197 29.74 -15.26 -30.68
CA LYS A 197 30.42 -16.21 -31.58
C LYS A 197 30.19 -17.65 -31.12
N LYS A 198 29.90 -18.54 -32.06
CA LYS A 198 29.71 -19.98 -31.80
C LYS A 198 30.93 -20.57 -31.09
N GLY A 199 30.70 -21.30 -30.00
CA GLY A 199 31.76 -21.95 -29.22
C GLY A 199 32.61 -21.00 -28.37
N LYS A 200 32.20 -19.73 -28.22
CA LYS A 200 32.84 -18.76 -27.30
C LYS A 200 31.98 -18.52 -26.07
N THR A 201 32.62 -18.12 -24.98
CA THR A 201 31.97 -17.75 -23.72
C THR A 201 31.08 -16.54 -23.91
N LEU A 202 29.85 -16.64 -23.41
CA LEU A 202 28.92 -15.53 -23.23
C LEU A 202 28.89 -15.19 -21.75
N THR A 203 29.11 -13.92 -21.41
CA THR A 203 29.05 -13.42 -20.04
C THR A 203 27.72 -12.73 -19.81
N VAL A 204 26.97 -13.17 -18.81
CA VAL A 204 25.74 -12.51 -18.36
C VAL A 204 26.03 -11.76 -17.07
N THR A 205 25.89 -10.44 -17.09
CA THR A 205 26.01 -9.59 -15.90
C THR A 205 24.64 -9.10 -15.48
N GLY A 206 24.41 -9.06 -14.18
CA GLY A 206 23.16 -8.58 -13.58
C GLY A 206 23.43 -7.55 -12.48
N LYS A 207 22.51 -6.61 -12.29
CA LYS A 207 22.49 -5.69 -11.16
C LYS A 207 21.08 -5.63 -10.57
N LEU A 208 20.95 -6.04 -9.31
CA LEU A 208 19.73 -5.88 -8.53
C LEU A 208 19.89 -4.65 -7.62
N THR A 209 19.00 -3.67 -7.76
CA THR A 209 18.90 -2.51 -6.87
C THR A 209 17.57 -2.49 -6.17
N ARG A 210 17.53 -2.04 -4.91
CA ARG A 210 16.30 -1.85 -4.13
C ARG A 210 16.31 -0.44 -3.54
N ALA A 211 15.18 0.26 -3.59
CA ALA A 211 14.97 1.56 -2.98
C ALA A 211 15.43 1.53 -1.52
N ASN A 212 16.17 2.51 -1.03
CA ASN A 212 16.55 2.67 0.38
C ASN A 212 16.02 4.03 0.79
N TRP A 213 14.90 4.04 1.52
CA TRP A 213 14.32 5.26 2.07
C TRP A 213 15.18 5.68 3.26
#